data_AF-A0A6I7PJH0-F1
#
_entry.id   AF-A0A6I7PJH0-F1
#
_cell.length_a   1.000
_cell.length_b   1.000
_cell.length_c   1.000
_cell.angle_alpha   90.00
_cell.angle_beta   90.00
_cell.angle_gamma   90.00
#
_symmetry.space_group_name_H-M   'P 1'
#
loop_
_entity.id
_entity.type
_entity.pdbx_description
1 polymer ?
#
loop_
_entity_poly.entity_id
_entity_poly.type
_entity_poly.pdbx_seq_one_letter_code
_entity_poly.pdbx_strand_id
1 'polypeptide(L)'
;VSGEFAVIKGIDYIMAAQAAEGAPVAFTFVEDGVLSLPSPIAIGKNARNAEAAAVFVDFILSAEGQQVLVDKFFLPVRTDVAPPVGLPSPAEIVALEIDYEWLAEHGPELRERFADLY
;
A
#
# COMPACT_ATOMS: atom_id res chain seq x y z
N VAL A 1 6.85 6.19 -17.87
CA VAL A 1 7.89 7.01 -17.19
C VAL A 1 8.81 7.59 -18.26
N SER A 2 8.98 8.92 -18.33
CA SER A 2 9.70 9.65 -19.41
C SER A 2 11.24 9.54 -19.35
N GLY A 3 11.80 8.92 -18.30
CA GLY A 3 13.25 8.85 -18.07
C GLY A 3 13.86 10.12 -17.48
N GLU A 4 13.04 11.09 -17.06
CA GLU A 4 13.51 12.38 -16.51
C GLU A 4 14.17 12.27 -15.13
N PHE A 5 13.79 11.25 -14.33
CA PHE A 5 14.32 11.03 -13.00
C PHE A 5 14.96 9.64 -12.91
N ALA A 6 16.19 9.57 -12.39
CA ALA A 6 16.92 8.32 -12.22
C ALA A 6 16.38 7.45 -11.07
N VAL A 7 15.79 8.07 -10.05
CA VAL A 7 15.22 7.41 -8.87
C VAL A 7 13.94 8.14 -8.47
N ILE A 8 12.90 7.37 -8.14
CA ILE A 8 11.61 7.88 -7.68
C ILE A 8 11.20 7.07 -6.44
N LYS A 9 10.70 7.77 -5.42
CA LYS A 9 9.95 7.14 -4.33
C LYS A 9 8.49 6.99 -4.78
N GLY A 10 7.96 5.76 -4.76
CA GLY A 10 6.61 5.47 -5.23
C GLY A 10 5.85 4.53 -4.29
N ILE A 11 4.62 4.22 -4.71
CA ILE A 11 3.77 3.21 -4.08
C ILE A 11 4.05 1.87 -4.76
N ASP A 12 4.24 0.83 -3.97
CA ASP A 12 4.67 -0.50 -4.36
C ASP A 12 3.85 -1.11 -5.51
N TYR A 13 2.52 -1.24 -5.37
CA TYR A 13 1.69 -1.89 -6.38
C TYR A 13 1.67 -1.12 -7.71
N ILE A 14 1.78 0.21 -7.67
CA ILE A 14 1.86 1.04 -8.88
C ILE A 14 3.19 0.80 -9.60
N MET A 15 4.30 0.84 -8.85
CA MET A 15 5.63 0.65 -9.43
C MET A 15 5.82 -0.77 -9.96
N ALA A 16 5.34 -1.78 -9.21
CA ALA A 16 5.37 -3.17 -9.60
C ALA A 16 4.54 -3.42 -10.87
N ALA A 17 3.31 -2.88 -10.94
CA ALA A 17 2.48 -2.97 -12.13
C ALA A 17 3.15 -2.33 -13.36
N GLN A 18 3.71 -1.13 -13.20
CA GLN A 18 4.43 -0.46 -14.30
C GLN A 18 5.64 -1.26 -14.78
N ALA A 19 6.43 -1.82 -13.85
CA ALA A 19 7.56 -2.70 -14.20
C ALA A 19 7.08 -3.95 -14.96
N ALA A 20 5.99 -4.57 -14.51
CA ALA A 20 5.40 -5.73 -15.18
C ALA A 20 4.82 -5.40 -16.57
N GLU A 21 4.33 -4.18 -16.79
CA GLU A 21 3.91 -3.66 -18.09
C GLU A 21 5.07 -3.30 -19.03
N GLY A 22 6.32 -3.48 -18.58
CA GLY A 22 7.52 -3.28 -19.40
C GLY A 22 8.06 -1.84 -19.37
N ALA A 23 7.63 -1.01 -18.42
CA ALA A 23 8.27 0.28 -18.20
C ALA A 23 9.74 0.07 -17.81
N PRO A 24 10.67 0.96 -18.24
CA PRO A 24 12.10 0.84 -17.96
C PRO A 24 12.43 1.27 -16.51
N VAL A 25 11.78 0.64 -15.54
CA VAL A 25 11.93 0.91 -14.11
C VAL A 25 12.21 -0.39 -13.37
N ALA A 26 13.09 -0.33 -12.38
CA ALA A 26 13.24 -1.37 -11.38
C ALA A 26 12.57 -0.90 -10.09
N PHE A 27 11.89 -1.81 -9.39
CA PHE A 27 11.27 -1.55 -8.10
C PHE A 27 12.00 -2.34 -7.02
N THR A 28 12.24 -1.72 -5.87
CA THR A 28 12.85 -2.37 -4.71
C THR A 28 12.38 -1.74 -3.41
N PHE A 29 12.32 -2.54 -2.35
CA PHE A 29 12.13 -2.07 -0.98
C PHE A 29 13.50 -1.69 -0.41
N VAL A 30 13.60 -0.51 0.21
CA VAL A 30 14.85 -0.07 0.83
C VAL A 30 15.13 -0.86 2.13
N GLU A 31 16.39 -1.21 2.35
CA GLU A 31 16.81 -2.07 3.48
C GLU A 31 16.66 -1.37 4.85
N ASP A 32 16.83 -0.04 4.89
CA ASP A 32 16.65 0.77 6.10
C ASP A 32 15.17 0.89 6.53
N GLY A 33 14.26 0.33 5.74
CA GLY A 33 12.85 0.21 6.05
C GLY A 33 11.95 1.11 5.20
N VAL A 34 10.71 0.66 5.05
CA VAL A 34 9.68 1.35 4.25
C VAL A 34 8.50 1.77 5.11
N LEU A 35 7.80 2.81 4.66
CA LEU A 35 6.50 3.15 5.21
C LEU A 35 5.47 2.14 4.72
N SER A 36 5.03 1.25 5.62
CA SER A 36 3.91 0.36 5.37
C SER A 36 2.61 1.07 5.75
N LEU A 37 1.79 1.38 4.74
CA LEU A 37 0.52 2.08 4.92
C LEU A 37 -0.64 1.12 4.65
N PRO A 38 -1.46 0.78 5.66
CA PRO A 38 -2.62 -0.07 5.42
C PRO A 38 -3.62 0.66 4.52
N SER A 39 -4.26 -0.08 3.62
CA SER A 39 -5.40 0.39 2.82
C SER A 39 -6.70 -0.02 3.51
N PRO A 40 -7.33 0.83 4.35
CA PRO A 40 -8.47 0.43 5.14
C PRO A 40 -9.73 0.25 4.28
N ILE A 41 -10.57 -0.71 4.69
CA ILE A 41 -11.94 -0.87 4.21
C ILE A 41 -12.90 -0.76 5.40
N ALA A 42 -14.02 -0.04 5.24
CA ALA A 42 -14.96 0.21 6.32
C ALA A 42 -16.41 0.34 5.80
N ILE A 43 -17.37 0.02 6.68
CA ILE A 43 -18.80 0.20 6.44
C ILE A 43 -19.22 1.53 7.04
N GLY A 44 -19.81 2.42 6.22
CA GLY A 44 -20.33 3.69 6.72
C GLY A 44 -21.50 3.50 7.68
N LYS A 45 -21.55 4.29 8.76
CA LYS A 45 -22.58 4.18 9.83
C LYS A 45 -24.03 4.18 9.32
N ASN A 46 -24.31 4.93 8.26
CA ASN A 46 -25.64 5.07 7.67
C ASN A 46 -25.73 4.38 6.29
N ALA A 47 -24.94 3.32 6.06
CA ALA A 47 -24.94 2.58 4.81
C ALA A 47 -26.37 2.10 4.50
N ARG A 48 -26.86 2.45 3.30
CA ARG A 48 -28.23 2.09 2.86
C ARG A 48 -28.45 0.58 2.82
N ASN A 49 -27.39 -0.19 2.55
CA ASN A 49 -27.40 -1.65 2.47
C ASN A 49 -26.26 -2.20 3.34
N ALA A 50 -26.42 -2.16 4.67
CA ALA A 50 -25.37 -2.58 5.60
C ALA A 50 -25.01 -4.07 5.45
N GLU A 51 -25.99 -4.94 5.19
CA GLU A 51 -25.78 -6.38 5.01
C GLU A 51 -24.91 -6.67 3.76
N ALA A 52 -25.24 -6.06 2.62
CA ALA A 52 -24.45 -6.21 1.40
C ALA A 52 -23.03 -5.62 1.56
N ALA A 53 -22.89 -4.53 2.31
CA ALA A 53 -21.58 -3.96 2.62
C ALA A 53 -20.74 -4.92 3.49
N ALA A 54 -21.34 -5.60 4.47
CA ALA A 54 -20.66 -6.61 5.27
C ALA A 54 -20.18 -7.78 4.42
N VAL A 55 -21.04 -8.32 3.55
CA VAL A 55 -20.66 -9.39 2.61
C VAL A 55 -19.51 -8.95 1.68
N PHE A 56 -19.52 -7.69 1.22
CA PHE A 56 -18.44 -7.17 0.40
C PHE A 56 -17.12 -7.05 1.17
N VAL A 57 -17.15 -6.56 2.42
CA VAL A 57 -15.96 -6.52 3.29
C VAL A 57 -15.42 -7.92 3.53
N ASP A 58 -16.29 -8.88 3.86
CA ASP A 58 -15.90 -10.28 4.06
C ASP A 58 -15.26 -10.87 2.80
N PHE A 59 -15.81 -10.58 1.62
CA PHE A 59 -15.22 -11.00 0.35
C PHE A 59 -13.83 -10.40 0.14
N ILE A 60 -13.65 -9.08 0.32
CA ILE A 60 -12.35 -8.42 0.15
C ILE A 60 -11.30 -9.03 1.09
N LEU A 61 -11.68 -9.43 2.30
CA LEU A 61 -10.80 -10.05 3.29
C LEU A 61 -10.69 -11.58 3.16
N SER A 62 -11.43 -12.20 2.24
CA SER A 62 -11.35 -13.64 1.97
C SER A 62 -10.07 -13.98 1.19
N ALA A 63 -9.72 -15.27 1.12
CA ALA A 63 -8.59 -15.71 0.30
C ALA A 63 -8.80 -15.36 -1.18
N GLU A 64 -10.02 -15.54 -1.68
CA GLU A 64 -10.42 -15.21 -3.05
C GLU A 64 -10.35 -13.72 -3.33
N GLY A 65 -10.87 -12.87 -2.43
CA GLY A 65 -10.77 -11.41 -2.60
C GLY A 65 -9.34 -10.91 -2.54
N GLN A 66 -8.52 -11.46 -1.64
CA GLN A 66 -7.09 -11.14 -1.59
C GLN A 66 -6.36 -11.58 -2.86
N GLN A 67 -6.73 -12.72 -3.45
CA GLN A 67 -6.14 -13.14 -4.73
C GLN A 67 -6.47 -12.14 -5.87
N VAL A 68 -7.70 -11.61 -5.92
CA VAL A 68 -8.06 -10.55 -6.89
C VAL A 68 -7.19 -9.31 -6.71
N LEU A 69 -6.84 -8.95 -5.48
CA LEU A 69 -5.95 -7.82 -5.19
C LEU A 69 -4.49 -8.13 -5.56
N VAL A 70 -4.03 -9.36 -5.34
CA VAL A 70 -2.69 -9.83 -5.77
C VAL A 70 -2.52 -9.73 -7.29
N ASP A 71 -3.57 -10.05 -8.06
CA ASP A 71 -3.57 -9.89 -9.52
C ASP A 71 -3.45 -8.41 -9.97
N LYS A 72 -3.64 -7.48 -9.02
CA LYS A 72 -3.43 -6.03 -9.18
C LYS A 72 -2.18 -5.52 -8.46
N PHE A 73 -1.24 -6.43 -8.14
CA PHE A 73 0.02 -6.15 -7.47
C PHE A 73 -0.08 -5.67 -6.02
N PHE A 74 -1.25 -5.75 -5.39
CA PHE A 74 -1.34 -5.50 -3.96
C PHE A 74 -0.71 -6.66 -3.18
N LEU A 75 0.05 -6.31 -2.14
CA LEU A 75 0.49 -7.29 -1.16
C LEU A 75 -0.72 -7.77 -0.32
N PRO A 76 -0.92 -9.08 -0.16
CA PRO A 76 -2.04 -9.59 0.60
C PRO A 76 -1.84 -9.36 2.09
N VAL A 77 -2.93 -9.07 2.82
CA VAL A 77 -2.91 -8.97 4.29
C VAL A 77 -3.02 -10.34 4.96
N ARG A 78 -3.41 -11.37 4.20
CA ARG A 78 -3.48 -12.75 4.67
C ARG A 78 -2.17 -13.47 4.41
N THR A 79 -1.74 -14.27 5.39
CA THR A 79 -0.51 -15.08 5.30
C THR A 79 -0.67 -16.37 4.50
N ASP A 80 -1.90 -16.80 4.21
CA ASP A 80 -2.22 -17.99 3.40
C ASP A 80 -2.41 -17.68 1.91
N VAL A 81 -2.23 -16.42 1.50
CA VAL A 81 -2.28 -15.98 0.11
C VAL A 81 -0.88 -15.53 -0.31
N ALA A 82 -0.40 -16.05 -1.45
CA ALA A 82 0.93 -15.72 -1.95
C ALA A 82 0.98 -14.26 -2.46
N PRO A 83 2.11 -13.55 -2.31
CA PRO A 83 2.28 -12.22 -2.87
C PRO A 83 2.31 -12.25 -4.41
N PRO A 84 2.18 -11.08 -5.07
CA PRO A 84 2.37 -10.96 -6.51
C PRO A 84 3.74 -11.49 -6.93
N VAL A 85 3.81 -12.12 -8.11
CA VAL A 85 5.07 -12.67 -8.65
C VAL A 85 6.13 -11.57 -8.73
N GLY A 86 7.31 -11.84 -8.18
CA GLY A 86 8.45 -10.91 -8.18
C GLY A 86 8.44 -9.91 -7.03
N LEU A 87 7.41 -9.90 -6.18
CA LEU A 87 7.41 -9.14 -4.93
C LEU A 87 7.72 -10.04 -3.72
N PRO A 88 8.40 -9.52 -2.70
CA PRO A 88 8.64 -10.25 -1.45
C PRO A 88 7.32 -10.50 -0.71
N SER A 89 7.33 -11.48 0.19
CA SER A 89 6.24 -11.65 1.15
C SER A 89 6.23 -10.49 2.15
N PRO A 90 5.06 -10.13 2.72
CA PRO A 90 5.00 -9.08 3.74
C PRO A 90 5.93 -9.29 4.94
N ALA A 91 6.26 -10.54 5.28
CA ALA A 91 7.16 -10.88 6.38
C ALA A 91 8.65 -10.57 6.09
N GLU A 92 9.01 -10.40 4.82
CA GLU A 92 10.37 -10.05 4.38
C GLU A 92 10.58 -8.54 4.26
N ILE A 93 9.50 -7.75 4.41
CA ILE A 93 9.55 -6.29 4.29
C ILE A 93 9.83 -5.68 5.66
N VAL A 94 10.92 -4.91 5.75
CA VAL A 94 11.21 -4.10 6.94
C VAL A 94 10.27 -2.90 6.96
N ALA A 95 9.18 -2.99 7.72
CA ALA A 95 8.27 -1.87 7.94
C ALA A 95 8.79 -0.97 9.07
N LEU A 96 8.84 0.33 8.81
CA LEU A 96 9.11 1.31 9.85
C LEU A 96 7.94 1.36 10.83
N GLU A 97 8.24 1.47 12.13
CA GLU A 97 7.23 1.71 13.15
C GLU A 97 6.73 3.15 13.02
N ILE A 98 5.40 3.32 13.04
CA ILE A 98 4.75 4.61 12.84
C ILE A 98 3.93 4.95 14.10
N ASP A 99 4.31 6.03 14.78
CA ASP A 99 3.49 6.63 15.83
C ASP A 99 2.41 7.52 15.19
N TYR A 100 1.25 6.93 14.97
CA TYR A 100 0.12 7.61 14.35
C TYR A 100 -0.48 8.71 15.23
N GLU A 101 -0.38 8.60 16.56
CA GLU A 101 -0.90 9.63 17.48
C GLU A 101 -0.01 10.87 17.42
N TRP A 102 1.31 10.67 17.53
CA TRP A 102 2.28 11.76 17.38
C TRP A 102 2.17 12.43 16.00
N LEU A 103 2.05 11.64 14.92
CA LEU A 103 1.87 12.17 13.57
C LEU A 103 0.56 12.95 13.40
N ALA A 104 -0.53 12.53 14.06
CA ALA A 104 -1.78 13.26 14.02
C ALA A 104 -1.67 14.61 14.75
N GLU A 105 -1.00 14.63 15.89
CA GLU A 105 -0.75 15.84 16.68
C GLU A 105 0.18 16.84 15.96
N HIS A 106 1.28 16.36 15.39
CA HIS A 106 2.34 17.20 14.82
C HIS A 106 2.23 17.39 13.30
N GLY A 107 1.30 16.67 12.64
CA GLY A 107 1.13 16.71 11.19
C GLY A 107 0.97 18.11 10.58
N PRO A 108 0.22 19.05 11.19
CA PRO A 108 0.14 20.43 10.71
C PRO A 108 1.50 21.15 10.69
N GLU A 109 2.27 21.08 11.77
CA GLU A 109 3.59 21.71 11.90
C GLU A 109 4.57 21.12 10.88
N LEU A 110 4.58 19.79 10.73
CA LEU A 110 5.45 19.10 9.77
C LEU A 110 5.18 19.54 8.33
N ARG A 111 3.92 19.77 7.96
CA ARG A 111 3.54 20.26 6.63
C ARG A 111 3.99 21.68 6.38
N GLU A 112 3.84 22.56 7.36
CA GLU A 112 4.31 23.95 7.27
C GLU A 112 5.84 24.00 7.11
N ARG A 113 6.55 23.29 7.97
CA ARG A 113 8.02 23.19 7.90
C ARG A 113 8.49 22.59 6.57
N PHE A 114 7.78 21.61 6.01
CA PHE A 114 8.14 21.05 4.70
C PHE A 114 8.00 22.10 3.59
N ALA A 115 6.90 22.87 3.58
CA ALA A 115 6.65 23.92 2.59
C ALA A 115 7.63 25.09 2.69
N ASP A 116 8.19 25.37 3.88
CA ASP A 116 9.21 26.40 4.05
C ASP A 116 10.58 25.98 3.49
N LEU A 117 10.86 24.67 3.45
CA LEU A 117 12.15 24.12 3.03
C LEU A 117 12.22 23.81 1.53
N TYR A 118 11.08 23.53 0.89
CA TYR A 118 10.98 23.03 -0.49
C TYR A 118 9.82 23.70 -1.24
#